data_AF-A0A497LRC6-F1
#
_entry.id   AF-A0A497LRC6-F1
#
_cell.length_a   1.000
_cell.length_b   1.000
_cell.length_c   1.000
_cell.angle_alpha   90.00
_cell.angle_beta   90.00
_cell.angle_gamma   90.00
#
_symmetry.space_group_name_H-M   'P 1'
#
loop_
_entity.id
_entity.type
_entity.pdbx_description
1 polymer ?
#
loop_
_entity_poly.entity_id
_entity_poly.type
_entity_poly.pdbx_seq_one_letter_code
_entity_poly.pdbx_strand_id
1 'polypeptide(L)' 'LRKENPNKTFISAYEDAVCPNMKLNTLERLYLALKNEQHVVSVPKAIAEKARNALENMFKMVNK' A
#
# COMPACT_ATOMS: atom_id res chain seq x y z
N LEU A 1 11.16 -9.54 2.50
CA LEU A 1 12.14 -10.50 1.93
C LEU A 1 13.53 -10.40 2.57
N ARG A 2 14.49 -9.59 2.08
CA ARG A 2 15.87 -9.53 2.65
C ARG A 2 15.92 -9.20 4.15
N LYS A 3 15.19 -8.16 4.60
CA LYS A 3 15.13 -7.76 6.02
C LYS A 3 14.65 -8.88 6.95
N GLU A 4 13.65 -9.65 6.51
CA GLU A 4 13.04 -10.73 7.32
C GLU A 4 13.81 -12.07 7.19
N ASN A 5 14.63 -12.22 6.15
CA ASN A 5 15.36 -13.45 5.85
C ASN A 5 16.84 -13.12 5.53
N PRO A 6 17.63 -12.64 6.50
CA PRO A 6 18.97 -12.12 6.25
C PRO A 6 19.94 -13.16 5.69
N ASN A 7 19.70 -14.46 5.96
CA ASN A 7 20.56 -15.56 5.52
C ASN A 7 20.22 -16.07 4.10
N LYS A 8 19.23 -15.49 3.41
CA LYS A 8 18.82 -15.91 2.07
C LYS A 8 19.20 -14.85 1.03
N THR A 9 19.64 -15.31 -0.12
CA THR A 9 19.88 -14.47 -1.29
C THR A 9 18.59 -14.35 -2.12
N PHE A 10 18.14 -13.13 -2.34
CA PHE A 10 16.99 -12.85 -3.21
C PHE A 10 17.47 -12.27 -4.54
N ILE A 11 17.14 -12.97 -5.63
CA ILE A 11 17.51 -12.64 -7.00
C ILE A 11 16.27 -12.08 -7.69
N SER A 12 16.38 -10.88 -8.28
CA SER A 12 15.27 -10.26 -9.02
C SER A 12 15.06 -11.02 -10.33
N ALA A 13 13.79 -11.28 -10.68
CA ALA A 13 13.46 -11.88 -11.98
C ALA A 13 13.63 -10.88 -13.13
N TYR A 14 13.42 -9.59 -12.87
CA TYR A 14 13.61 -8.48 -13.81
C TYR A 14 14.07 -7.25 -13.02
N GLU A 15 15.18 -6.63 -13.43
CA GLU A 15 15.79 -5.53 -12.68
C GLU A 15 15.00 -4.23 -12.79
N ASP A 16 14.37 -3.97 -13.94
CA ASP A 16 13.54 -2.77 -14.14
C ASP A 16 12.07 -2.98 -13.74
N ALA A 17 11.78 -4.00 -12.92
CA ALA A 17 10.46 -4.21 -12.30
C ALA A 17 10.17 -3.15 -11.22
N VAL A 18 10.23 -1.87 -11.59
CA VAL A 18 10.02 -0.71 -10.73
C VAL A 18 8.68 -0.09 -11.08
N CYS A 19 7.80 0.08 -10.09
CA CYS A 19 6.57 0.85 -10.24
C CYS A 19 6.84 2.33 -9.94
N PRO A 20 6.80 3.24 -10.93
CA PRO A 20 7.10 4.66 -10.70
C PRO A 20 6.12 5.29 -9.71
N ASN A 21 4.84 4.90 -9.75
CA ASN A 21 3.82 5.41 -8.84
C ASN A 21 4.11 5.07 -7.37
N MET A 22 4.67 3.88 -7.09
CA MET A 22 5.10 3.53 -5.73
C MET A 22 6.27 4.40 -5.24
N LYS A 23 7.15 4.82 -6.17
CA LYS A 23 8.33 5.64 -5.87
C LYS A 23 8.05 7.14 -5.76
N LEU A 24 6.80 7.57 -5.98
CA LEU A 24 6.37 8.93 -5.68
C LEU A 24 6.46 9.27 -4.17
N ASN A 25 6.46 8.26 -3.30
CA ASN A 25 6.58 8.43 -1.86
C ASN A 25 8.07 8.57 -1.45
N THR A 26 8.51 9.79 -1.16
CA THR A 26 9.87 10.11 -0.68
C THR A 26 9.86 10.46 0.81
N LEU A 27 11.02 10.40 1.48
CA LEU A 27 11.13 10.79 2.89
C LEU A 27 10.70 12.24 3.15
N GLU A 28 11.06 13.16 2.26
CA GLU A 28 10.63 14.56 2.32
C GLU A 28 9.11 14.69 2.21
N ARG A 29 8.49 13.99 1.26
CA ARG A 29 7.03 14.03 1.08
C ARG A 29 6.31 13.42 2.28
N LEU A 30 6.85 12.35 2.88
CA LEU A 30 6.31 11.79 4.12
C LEU A 30 6.42 12.77 5.28
N TYR A 31 7.55 13.46 5.44
CA TYR A 31 7.73 14.50 6.44
C TYR A 31 6.71 15.63 6.27
N LEU A 32 6.56 16.15 5.05
CA LEU A 32 5.62 17.23 4.75
C LEU A 32 4.16 16.78 4.94
N ALA A 33 3.82 15.55 4.55
CA ALA A 33 2.50 14.97 4.74
C ALA A 33 2.11 14.93 6.22
N LEU A 34 3.03 14.49 7.08
CA LEU A 34 2.81 14.44 8.53
C LEU A 34 2.76 15.85 9.15
N LYS A 35 3.70 16.73 8.77
CA LYS A 35 3.78 18.10 9.28
C LYS A 35 2.53 18.92 8.98
N ASN A 36 1.96 18.72 7.79
CA ASN A 36 0.84 19.52 7.28
C ASN A 36 -0.50 18.78 7.37
N GLU A 37 -0.53 17.56 7.90
CA GLU A 37 -1.72 16.68 7.93
C GLU A 37 -2.41 16.52 6.56
N GLN A 38 -1.59 16.33 5.52
CA GLN A 38 -2.03 16.20 4.13
C GLN A 38 -1.48 14.93 3.49
N HIS A 39 -2.18 14.27 2.57
CA HIS A 39 -3.39 14.70 1.88
C HIS A 39 -4.57 13.89 2.39
N VAL A 40 -5.64 14.54 2.84
CA VAL A 40 -6.84 13.84 3.31
C VAL A 40 -7.47 13.07 2.16
N VAL A 41 -7.52 11.74 2.30
CA VAL A 41 -8.16 10.86 1.32
C VAL A 41 -9.65 10.77 1.65
N SER A 42 -10.51 11.22 0.73
CA SER A 42 -11.96 11.11 0.86
C SER A 42 -12.56 10.33 -0.31
N VAL A 43 -13.60 9.55 -0.05
CA VAL A 43 -14.34 8.80 -1.07
C VAL A 43 -15.84 9.10 -0.89
N PRO A 44 -16.61 9.32 -1.98
CA PRO A 44 -18.05 9.50 -1.87
C PRO A 44 -18.72 8.33 -1.14
N LYS A 45 -19.63 8.65 -0.21
CA LYS A 45 -20.24 7.67 0.71
C LYS A 45 -20.79 6.43 0.00
N ALA A 46 -21.56 6.62 -1.08
CA ALA A 46 -22.15 5.53 -1.84
C ALA A 46 -21.11 4.57 -2.48
N ILE A 47 -19.93 5.08 -2.85
CA ILE A 47 -18.84 4.27 -3.38
C ILE A 47 -18.14 3.52 -2.24
N ALA A 48 -17.85 4.23 -1.15
CA ALA A 48 -17.19 3.65 0.02
C ALA A 48 -17.98 2.48 0.62
N GLU A 49 -19.31 2.61 0.72
CA GLU A 49 -20.20 1.56 1.23
C GLU A 49 -20.15 0.29 0.36
N LYS A 50 -20.24 0.45 -0.97
CA LYS A 50 -20.17 -0.68 -1.90
C LYS A 50 -18.80 -1.38 -1.83
N ALA A 51 -17.72 -0.62 -1.82
CA ALA A 51 -16.37 -1.16 -1.73
C ALA A 51 -16.13 -1.88 -0.39
N ARG A 52 -16.63 -1.31 0.72
CA ARG A 52 -16.53 -1.91 2.05
C ARG A 52 -17.21 -3.27 2.11
N ASN A 53 -18.42 -3.41 1.56
CA ASN A 53 -19.12 -4.70 1.54
C ASN A 53 -18.31 -5.80 0.84
N ALA A 54 -17.66 -5.47 -0.28
CA ALA A 54 -16.80 -6.42 -0.99
C ALA A 54 -15.57 -6.83 -0.14
N LEU A 55 -14.93 -5.86 0.53
CA LEU A 55 -13.79 -6.11 1.41
C LEU A 55 -14.18 -6.94 2.65
N GLU A 56 -15.32 -6.65 3.28
CA GLU A 56 -15.82 -7.43 4.41
C GLU A 56 -16.09 -8.89 4.03
N ASN A 57 -16.65 -9.13 2.85
CA ASN A 57 -16.86 -10.48 2.35
C ASN A 57 -15.54 -11.20 2.07
N MET A 58 -14.53 -10.51 1.52
CA MET A 58 -13.19 -11.07 1.35
C MET A 58 -12.62 -11.57 2.68
N PHE A 59 -12.72 -10.77 3.75
CA PHE A 59 -12.22 -11.20 5.08
C PHE A 59 -13.02 -12.38 5.65
N LYS A 60 -14.35 -12.42 5.48
CA LYS A 60 -15.17 -13.57 5.90
C LYS A 60 -14.77 -14.87 5.21
N MET A 61 -14.28 -14.79 3.97
CA MET A 61 -13.83 -15.96 3.22
C MET A 61 -12.45 -16.47 3.66
N VAL A 62 -11.56 -15.56 4.10
CA VAL A 62 -10.18 -15.91 4.51
C VAL A 62 -10.11 -16.36 5.97
N ASN A 63 -10.96 -15.84 6.86
CA ASN A 63 -10.96 -16.17 8.29
C ASN A 63 -11.76 -17.43 8.64
N LYS A 64 -11.71 -18.45 7.77
CA LYS A 64 -12.41 -19.72 7.97
C LYS A 64 -11.48 -20.78 8.56
#